data_AF-A0A7S3IAQ1-F1
#
_entry.id   AF-A0A7S3IAQ1-F1
#
_cell.length_a   1.000
_cell.length_b   1.000
_cell.length_c   1.000
_cell.angle_alpha   90.00
_cell.angle_beta   90.00
_cell.angle_gamma   90.00
#
_symmetry.space_group_name_H-M   'P 1'
#
loop_
_entity.id
_entity.type
_entity.pdbx_description
1 polymer ?
#
loop_
_entity_poly.entity_id
_entity_poly.type
_entity_poly.pdbx_seq_one_letter_code
_entity_poly.pdbx_strand_id
1 'polypeptide(L)'
;GSSNLMNYINQLKNKIGEPELIICLDSGAGNYEQLWLTSSLRGLIDAELTVKILSNGAHSGDASGVVASSFRIIRNLLDRIEDSRTGEVLLPELHTEITPEIYNNAVKVSKALGNTVFSKIPFEEGARPLTSDTVQLVLNRTYKPTLSVIGQDGFPKVSVAGNVLRPYSTLKLSIRVPPGIDMEAACKRLTETLTKDP
;
A
#
# COMPACT_ATOMS: atom_id res chain seq x y z
N GLY A 1 1.13 12.59 -4.64
CA GLY A 1 0.14 13.05 -5.66
C GLY A 1 0.62 14.34 -6.30
N SER A 2 -0.23 14.99 -7.09
CA SER A 2 0.08 16.24 -7.80
C SER A 2 -0.53 17.44 -7.07
N SER A 3 0.10 17.87 -5.97
CA SER A 3 -0.43 18.87 -5.03
C SER A 3 -0.90 20.18 -5.67
N ASN A 4 -0.29 20.57 -6.80
CA ASN A 4 -0.61 21.82 -7.49
C ASN A 4 -1.59 21.67 -8.67
N LEU A 5 -1.92 20.44 -9.08
CA LEU A 5 -2.69 20.21 -10.31
C LEU A 5 -4.07 20.86 -10.26
N MET A 6 -4.78 20.70 -9.14
CA MET A 6 -6.12 21.27 -8.98
C MET A 6 -6.13 22.80 -9.07
N ASN A 7 -5.07 23.46 -8.61
CA ASN A 7 -4.94 24.91 -8.75
C ASN A 7 -4.90 25.31 -10.23
N TYR A 8 -4.07 24.63 -11.03
CA TYR A 8 -3.99 24.88 -12.47
C TYR A 8 -5.29 24.54 -13.21
N ILE A 9 -5.94 23.42 -12.87
CA ILE A 9 -7.23 23.04 -13.44
C ILE A 9 -8.27 24.12 -13.17
N ASN A 10 -8.34 24.65 -11.95
CA ASN A 10 -9.27 25.72 -11.59
C ASN A 10 -8.97 27.03 -12.35
N GLN A 11 -7.70 27.41 -12.45
CA GLN A 11 -7.28 28.62 -13.17
C GLN A 11 -7.56 28.55 -14.68
N LEU A 12 -7.41 27.36 -15.26
CA LEU A 12 -7.55 27.13 -16.71
C LEU A 12 -8.91 26.58 -17.11
N LYS A 13 -9.85 26.40 -16.17
CA LYS A 13 -11.15 25.75 -16.38
C LYS A 13 -11.88 26.26 -17.63
N ASN A 14 -11.98 27.57 -17.79
CA ASN A 14 -12.66 28.19 -18.93
C ASN A 14 -11.94 27.98 -20.27
N LYS A 15 -10.60 27.82 -20.25
CA LYS A 15 -9.80 27.54 -21.44
C LYS A 15 -9.85 26.06 -21.83
N ILE A 16 -9.88 25.17 -20.82
CA ILE A 16 -10.00 23.72 -21.02
C ILE A 16 -11.37 23.37 -21.59
N GLY A 17 -12.43 24.02 -21.09
CA GLY A 17 -13.79 23.73 -21.50
C GLY A 17 -14.24 22.33 -21.07
N GLU A 18 -15.07 21.69 -21.89
CA GLU A 18 -15.63 20.36 -21.65
C GLU A 18 -15.08 19.38 -22.69
N PRO A 19 -13.93 18.73 -22.43
CA PRO A 19 -13.35 17.81 -23.38
C PRO A 19 -14.23 16.55 -23.53
N GLU A 20 -14.49 16.14 -24.77
CA GLU A 20 -15.21 14.89 -25.07
C GLU A 20 -14.33 13.65 -24.87
N LEU A 21 -13.01 13.82 -24.93
CA LEU A 21 -12.02 12.76 -24.74
C LEU A 21 -10.77 13.32 -24.06
N ILE A 22 -10.27 12.63 -23.04
CA ILE A 22 -8.99 12.93 -22.40
C ILE A 22 -8.04 11.76 -22.69
N ILE A 23 -6.88 12.06 -23.26
CA ILE A 23 -5.83 11.07 -23.54
C ILE A 23 -4.68 11.31 -22.56
N CYS A 24 -4.29 10.25 -21.84
CA CYS A 24 -3.15 10.26 -20.93
C CYS A 24 -2.11 9.25 -21.40
N LEU A 25 -0.91 9.72 -21.73
CA LEU A 25 0.22 8.90 -22.17
C LEU A 25 1.24 8.70 -21.04
N ASP A 26 0.74 8.37 -19.85
CA ASP A 26 1.53 8.17 -18.62
C ASP A 26 1.11 6.89 -17.89
N SER A 27 0.89 5.82 -18.67
CA SER A 27 0.55 4.50 -18.14
C SER A 27 1.54 3.45 -18.59
N GLY A 28 1.51 2.28 -17.94
CA GLY A 28 2.37 1.15 -18.28
C GLY A 28 1.82 0.33 -19.45
N ALA A 29 2.72 -0.37 -20.13
CA ALA A 29 2.38 -1.42 -21.10
C ALA A 29 2.87 -2.77 -20.59
N GLY A 30 2.10 -3.84 -20.82
CA GLY A 30 2.50 -5.19 -20.41
C GLY A 30 3.67 -5.73 -21.22
N ASN A 31 3.65 -5.44 -22.53
CA ASN A 31 4.70 -5.75 -23.51
C ASN A 31 4.74 -4.65 -24.59
N TYR A 32 5.60 -4.82 -25.58
CA TYR A 32 5.78 -3.87 -26.70
C TYR A 32 5.23 -4.40 -28.04
N GLU A 33 4.39 -5.44 -28.01
CA GLU A 33 3.92 -6.16 -29.21
C GLU A 33 2.47 -5.81 -29.58
N GLN A 34 1.76 -5.10 -28.70
CA GLN A 34 0.36 -4.74 -28.90
C GLN A 34 0.01 -3.43 -28.18
N LEU A 35 -1.13 -2.84 -28.55
CA LEU A 35 -1.71 -1.72 -27.81
C LEU A 35 -2.26 -2.20 -26.46
N TRP A 36 -1.92 -1.46 -25.40
CA TRP A 36 -2.45 -1.67 -24.06
C TRP A 36 -3.38 -0.52 -23.69
N LEU A 37 -4.60 -0.86 -23.27
CA LEU A 37 -5.57 0.08 -22.75
C LEU A 37 -5.67 -0.11 -21.23
N THR A 38 -5.29 0.91 -20.48
CA THR A 38 -5.43 0.91 -19.02
C THR A 38 -6.88 1.20 -18.66
N SER A 39 -7.57 0.18 -18.11
CA SER A 39 -8.98 0.29 -17.73
C SER A 39 -9.19 0.86 -16.31
N SER A 40 -8.15 0.85 -15.48
CA SER A 40 -8.24 1.33 -14.10
C SER A 40 -6.88 1.70 -13.53
N LEU A 41 -6.89 2.53 -12.48
CA LEU A 41 -5.72 2.87 -11.67
C LEU A 41 -6.07 2.64 -10.20
N ARG A 42 -5.13 2.07 -9.45
CA ARG A 42 -5.26 1.96 -8.00
C ARG A 42 -5.12 3.33 -7.34
N GLY A 43 -5.89 3.54 -6.27
CA GLY A 43 -5.66 4.62 -5.34
C GLY A 43 -4.44 4.36 -4.45
N LEU A 44 -4.14 5.34 -3.59
CA LEU A 44 -3.08 5.26 -2.60
C LEU A 44 -3.51 6.01 -1.33
N ILE A 45 -3.41 5.34 -0.19
CA ILE A 45 -3.42 5.97 1.13
C ILE A 45 -1.96 6.07 1.59
N ASP A 46 -1.53 7.29 1.90
CA ASP A 46 -0.24 7.59 2.52
C ASP A 46 -0.51 7.91 4.01
N ALA A 47 0.08 7.15 4.92
CA ALA A 47 -0.17 7.28 6.36
C ALA A 47 1.12 7.15 7.18
N GLU A 48 1.15 7.82 8.33
CA GLU A 48 2.21 7.71 9.33
C GLU A 48 1.63 7.16 10.63
N LEU A 49 2.05 5.94 11.01
CA LEU A 49 1.65 5.30 12.26
C LEU A 49 2.74 5.50 13.30
N THR A 50 2.44 6.28 14.34
CA THR A 50 3.38 6.56 15.44
C THR A 50 2.86 5.98 16.76
N VAL A 51 3.70 5.19 17.44
CA VAL A 51 3.45 4.72 18.81
C VAL A 51 4.53 5.28 19.73
N LYS A 52 4.10 6.03 20.76
CA LYS A 52 4.95 6.60 21.81
C LYS A 52 4.62 5.94 23.15
N ILE A 53 5.64 5.55 23.90
CA ILE A 53 5.50 4.75 25.14
C ILE A 53 6.41 5.25 26.28
N LEU A 54 7.48 5.99 25.96
CA LEU A 54 8.35 6.62 26.96
C LEU A 54 8.60 8.07 26.54
N SER A 55 8.88 8.94 27.53
CA SER A 55 9.35 10.31 27.30
C SER A 55 10.80 10.35 26.77
N ASN A 56 11.61 9.35 27.10
CA ASN A 56 13.02 9.23 26.73
C ASN A 56 13.42 7.75 26.62
N GLY A 57 14.59 7.49 26.02
CA GLY A 57 15.15 6.14 25.98
C GLY A 57 15.43 5.61 27.40
N ALA A 58 15.19 4.32 27.60
CA ALA A 58 15.42 3.65 28.89
C ALA A 58 16.43 2.50 28.74
N HIS A 59 17.14 2.18 29.82
CA HIS A 59 18.03 1.03 29.85
C HIS A 59 17.21 -0.26 29.64
N SER A 60 17.49 -1.01 28.58
CA SER A 60 16.64 -2.16 28.24
C SER A 60 16.61 -3.24 29.32
N GLY A 61 17.69 -3.44 30.09
CA GLY A 61 17.72 -4.40 31.19
C GLY A 61 16.83 -4.03 32.38
N ASP A 62 16.45 -2.76 32.53
CA ASP A 62 15.56 -2.28 33.59
C ASP A 62 14.11 -2.20 33.10
N ALA A 63 13.91 -1.65 31.90
CA ALA A 63 12.57 -1.38 31.38
C ALA A 63 11.93 -2.57 30.63
N SER A 64 12.72 -3.46 30.01
CA SER A 64 12.15 -4.55 29.21
C SER A 64 11.51 -5.61 30.11
N GLY A 65 10.28 -5.99 29.78
CA GLY A 65 9.46 -6.89 30.62
C GLY A 65 8.45 -6.14 31.48
N VAL A 66 8.71 -4.87 31.80
CA VAL A 66 7.74 -3.96 32.45
C VAL A 66 7.04 -3.10 31.41
N VAL A 67 7.82 -2.48 30.50
CA VAL A 67 7.31 -1.60 29.44
C VAL A 67 7.23 -2.37 28.13
N ALA A 68 6.09 -2.24 27.43
CA ALA A 68 5.96 -2.79 26.09
C ALA A 68 6.83 -2.03 25.09
N SER A 69 7.56 -2.74 24.22
CA SER A 69 8.26 -2.11 23.10
C SER A 69 7.29 -1.48 22.11
N SER A 70 7.59 -0.27 21.63
CA SER A 70 6.73 0.48 20.69
C SER A 70 6.52 -0.30 19.41
N PHE A 71 7.55 -1.01 18.95
CA PHE A 71 7.44 -1.87 17.77
C PHE A 71 6.55 -3.10 18.02
N ARG A 72 6.50 -3.65 19.24
CA ARG A 72 5.57 -4.75 19.57
C ARG A 72 4.12 -4.28 19.46
N ILE A 73 3.83 -3.08 19.94
CA ILE A 73 2.50 -2.48 19.80
C ILE A 73 2.18 -2.24 18.33
N ILE A 74 3.09 -1.62 17.56
CA ILE A 74 2.89 -1.40 16.13
C ILE A 74 2.56 -2.70 15.38
N ARG A 75 3.28 -3.80 15.64
CA ARG A 75 2.95 -5.09 15.01
C ARG A 75 1.52 -5.53 15.32
N ASN A 76 1.10 -5.46 16.58
CA ASN A 76 -0.26 -5.79 16.96
C ASN A 76 -1.30 -4.87 16.30
N LEU A 77 -0.98 -3.59 16.07
CA LEU A 77 -1.86 -2.65 15.36
C LEU A 77 -1.96 -3.00 13.87
N LEU A 78 -0.83 -3.34 13.23
CA LEU A 78 -0.80 -3.77 11.83
C LEU A 78 -1.58 -5.08 11.63
N ASP A 79 -1.49 -6.03 12.57
CA ASP A 79 -2.27 -7.28 12.54
C ASP A 79 -3.80 -7.06 12.59
N ARG A 80 -4.27 -5.86 12.96
CA ARG A 80 -5.71 -5.51 12.90
C ARG A 80 -6.18 -5.20 11.48
N ILE A 81 -5.27 -4.84 10.58
CA ILE A 81 -5.59 -4.35 9.23
C ILE A 81 -5.00 -5.23 8.13
N GLU A 82 -4.02 -6.08 8.42
CA GLU A 82 -3.41 -7.03 7.50
C GLU A 82 -3.05 -8.32 8.23
N ASP A 83 -3.37 -9.48 7.65
CA ASP A 83 -2.86 -10.76 8.13
C ASP A 83 -1.37 -10.88 7.78
N SER A 84 -0.51 -10.84 8.79
CA SER A 84 0.95 -10.88 8.62
C SER A 84 1.49 -12.20 8.04
N ARG A 85 0.69 -13.26 7.93
CA ARG A 85 1.07 -14.53 7.32
C ARG A 85 0.79 -14.56 5.82
N THR A 86 -0.23 -13.84 5.36
CA THR A 86 -0.71 -13.90 3.97
C THR A 86 -0.56 -12.59 3.21
N GLY A 87 -0.46 -11.46 3.92
CA GLY A 87 -0.57 -10.11 3.35
C GLY A 87 -1.99 -9.71 2.97
N GLU A 88 -3.00 -10.45 3.46
CA GLU A 88 -4.40 -10.12 3.21
C GLU A 88 -4.82 -8.92 4.06
N VAL A 89 -5.17 -7.82 3.39
CA VAL A 89 -5.76 -6.65 4.06
C VAL A 89 -7.15 -7.03 4.58
N LEU A 90 -7.41 -6.79 5.87
CA LEU A 90 -8.60 -7.30 6.56
C LEU A 90 -9.79 -6.35 6.54
N LEU A 91 -9.58 -5.07 6.20
CA LEU A 91 -10.63 -4.05 6.22
C LEU A 91 -11.48 -4.13 4.93
N PRO A 92 -12.78 -4.51 5.00
CA PRO A 92 -13.64 -4.62 3.82
C PRO A 92 -13.75 -3.30 3.03
N GLU A 93 -13.67 -2.16 3.72
CA GLU A 93 -13.72 -0.82 3.11
C GLU A 93 -12.51 -0.54 2.20
N LEU A 94 -11.43 -1.33 2.30
CA LEU A 94 -10.27 -1.26 1.41
C LEU A 94 -10.38 -2.22 0.21
N HIS A 95 -11.46 -2.98 0.10
CA HIS A 95 -11.69 -3.90 -1.01
C HIS A 95 -12.78 -3.39 -1.96
N THR A 96 -12.75 -3.94 -3.17
CA THR A 96 -13.83 -3.80 -4.14
C THR A 96 -14.27 -5.18 -4.61
N GLU A 97 -15.47 -5.26 -5.17
CA GLU A 97 -15.96 -6.50 -5.75
C GLU A 97 -15.17 -6.84 -7.03
N ILE A 98 -14.71 -8.10 -7.13
CA ILE A 98 -14.12 -8.62 -8.36
C ILE A 98 -15.24 -9.19 -9.23
N THR A 99 -15.80 -8.35 -10.09
CA THR A 99 -16.86 -8.76 -11.02
C THR A 99 -16.36 -9.77 -12.07
N PRO A 100 -17.25 -10.53 -12.72
CA PRO A 100 -16.87 -11.43 -13.81
C PRO A 100 -16.13 -10.72 -14.95
N GLU A 101 -16.46 -9.45 -15.23
CA GLU A 101 -15.76 -8.66 -16.24
C GLU A 101 -14.31 -8.38 -15.84
N ILE A 102 -14.08 -7.92 -14.60
CA ILE A 102 -12.74 -7.69 -14.05
C ILE A 102 -11.91 -8.98 -14.11
N TYR A 103 -12.50 -10.09 -13.67
CA TYR A 103 -11.84 -11.39 -13.70
C TYR A 103 -11.47 -11.81 -15.12
N ASN A 104 -12.41 -11.73 -16.07
CA ASN A 104 -12.18 -12.09 -17.47
C ASN A 104 -11.11 -11.21 -18.13
N ASN A 105 -11.05 -9.93 -17.78
CA ASN A 105 -9.99 -9.04 -18.25
C ASN A 105 -8.63 -9.45 -17.65
N ALA A 106 -8.55 -9.79 -16.37
CA ALA A 106 -7.33 -10.31 -15.76
C ALA A 106 -6.85 -11.62 -16.43
N VAL A 107 -7.77 -12.52 -16.80
CA VAL A 107 -7.46 -13.73 -17.58
C VAL A 107 -6.86 -13.39 -18.93
N LYS A 108 -7.43 -12.43 -19.67
CA LYS A 108 -6.88 -11.98 -20.97
C LYS A 108 -5.47 -11.42 -20.82
N VAL A 109 -5.24 -10.56 -19.83
CA VAL A 109 -3.92 -9.98 -19.54
C VAL A 109 -2.93 -11.09 -19.16
N SER A 110 -3.33 -12.00 -18.29
CA SER A 110 -2.52 -13.16 -17.90
C SER A 110 -2.15 -14.02 -19.10
N LYS A 111 -3.08 -14.32 -20.00
CA LYS A 111 -2.82 -15.09 -21.22
C LYS A 111 -1.85 -14.37 -22.16
N ALA A 112 -1.99 -13.05 -22.31
CA ALA A 112 -1.13 -12.25 -23.17
C ALA A 112 0.32 -12.14 -22.64
N LEU A 113 0.49 -12.12 -21.31
CA LEU A 113 1.80 -11.90 -20.69
C LEU A 113 2.49 -13.19 -20.22
N GLY A 114 1.73 -14.24 -19.91
CA GLY A 114 2.27 -15.45 -19.27
C GLY A 114 3.11 -15.10 -18.05
N ASN A 115 4.32 -15.68 -17.96
CA ASN A 115 5.22 -15.43 -16.84
C ASN A 115 5.77 -13.99 -16.79
N THR A 116 5.69 -13.22 -17.87
CA THR A 116 6.15 -11.81 -17.87
C THR A 116 5.33 -10.92 -16.94
N VAL A 117 4.18 -11.40 -16.42
CA VAL A 117 3.44 -10.77 -15.33
C VAL A 117 4.35 -10.46 -14.14
N PHE A 118 5.31 -11.35 -13.81
CA PHE A 118 6.22 -11.19 -12.69
C PHE A 118 7.71 -11.40 -13.03
N SER A 119 8.07 -12.04 -14.15
CA SER A 119 9.48 -12.37 -14.45
C SER A 119 10.36 -11.15 -14.74
N LYS A 120 9.76 -9.98 -14.97
CA LYS A 120 10.47 -8.68 -15.12
C LYS A 120 10.81 -8.03 -13.78
N ILE A 121 10.28 -8.55 -12.66
CA ILE A 121 10.57 -8.03 -11.33
C ILE A 121 11.98 -8.49 -10.93
N PRO A 122 12.85 -7.59 -10.45
CA PRO A 122 14.20 -7.92 -10.04
C PRO A 122 14.17 -8.62 -8.67
N PHE A 123 13.74 -9.88 -8.66
CA PHE A 123 13.77 -10.70 -7.45
C PHE A 123 15.22 -11.01 -7.05
N GLU A 124 15.48 -10.97 -5.75
CA GLU A 124 16.69 -11.56 -5.15
C GLU A 124 16.68 -13.09 -5.32
N GLU A 125 17.85 -13.71 -5.22
CA GLU A 125 17.97 -15.17 -5.32
C GLU A 125 17.11 -15.86 -4.24
N GLY A 126 16.28 -16.82 -4.67
CA GLY A 126 15.36 -17.54 -3.80
C GLY A 126 14.03 -16.82 -3.50
N ALA A 127 13.90 -15.54 -3.84
CA ALA A 127 12.62 -14.84 -3.75
C ALA A 127 11.69 -15.27 -4.89
N ARG A 128 10.38 -15.28 -4.61
CA ARG A 128 9.34 -15.74 -5.54
C ARG A 128 8.11 -14.82 -5.48
N PRO A 129 7.29 -14.76 -6.54
CA PRO A 129 6.00 -14.08 -6.45
C PRO A 129 5.11 -14.71 -5.36
N LEU A 130 4.12 -13.95 -4.88
CA LEU A 130 3.19 -14.40 -3.84
C LEU A 130 2.44 -15.69 -4.21
N THR A 131 2.24 -15.92 -5.51
CA THR A 131 1.64 -17.14 -6.07
C THR A 131 2.18 -17.35 -7.48
N SER A 132 2.11 -18.58 -7.98
CA SER A 132 2.37 -18.91 -9.39
C SER A 132 1.17 -18.66 -10.30
N ASP A 133 -0.01 -18.37 -9.73
CA ASP A 133 -1.21 -18.03 -10.49
C ASP A 133 -1.12 -16.58 -11.02
N THR A 134 -0.85 -16.46 -12.32
CA THR A 134 -0.69 -15.18 -13.01
C THR A 134 -1.98 -14.36 -13.09
N VAL A 135 -3.16 -15.00 -13.06
CA VAL A 135 -4.44 -14.28 -13.01
C VAL A 135 -4.58 -13.62 -11.64
N GLN A 136 -4.29 -14.34 -10.56
CA GLN A 136 -4.31 -13.77 -9.22
C GLN A 136 -3.27 -12.67 -9.05
N LEU A 137 -2.06 -12.81 -9.62
CA LEU A 137 -1.06 -11.73 -9.58
C LEU A 137 -1.54 -10.47 -10.32
N VAL A 138 -2.21 -10.62 -11.47
CA VAL A 138 -2.81 -9.48 -12.17
C VAL A 138 -3.86 -8.81 -11.28
N LEU A 139 -4.79 -9.57 -10.69
CA LEU A 139 -5.81 -9.04 -9.77
C LEU A 139 -5.19 -8.36 -8.54
N ASN A 140 -4.17 -8.98 -7.93
CA ASN A 140 -3.49 -8.42 -6.76
C ASN A 140 -2.86 -7.05 -7.07
N ARG A 141 -2.33 -6.87 -8.29
CA ARG A 141 -1.68 -5.62 -8.71
C ARG A 141 -2.66 -4.52 -9.12
N THR A 142 -3.91 -4.85 -9.45
CA THR A 142 -4.86 -3.90 -10.05
C THR A 142 -6.13 -3.68 -9.24
N TYR A 143 -6.66 -4.72 -8.57
CA TYR A 143 -7.97 -4.70 -7.91
C TYR A 143 -7.97 -5.23 -6.46
N LYS A 144 -6.83 -5.62 -5.89
CA LYS A 144 -6.73 -5.88 -4.45
C LYS A 144 -5.91 -4.82 -3.73
N PRO A 145 -6.27 -4.51 -2.48
CA PRO A 145 -5.44 -3.66 -1.65
C PRO A 145 -4.14 -4.36 -1.26
N THR A 146 -3.08 -3.58 -1.06
CA THR A 146 -1.78 -4.07 -0.59
C THR A 146 -1.16 -3.04 0.34
N LEU A 147 -0.67 -3.47 1.50
CA LEU A 147 0.07 -2.63 2.42
C LEU A 147 1.59 -2.80 2.21
N SER A 148 2.34 -1.73 2.34
CA SER A 148 3.79 -1.77 2.37
C SER A 148 4.32 -0.73 3.35
N VAL A 149 5.28 -1.13 4.18
CA VAL A 149 6.04 -0.19 5.02
C VAL A 149 7.18 0.36 4.17
N ILE A 150 7.13 1.65 3.86
CA ILE A 150 8.07 2.30 2.93
C ILE A 150 9.03 3.28 3.61
N GLY A 151 8.92 3.42 4.93
CA GLY A 151 9.79 4.26 5.74
C GLY A 151 9.58 4.03 7.22
N GLN A 152 10.54 4.47 8.03
CA GLN A 152 10.47 4.38 9.48
C GLN A 152 11.24 5.53 10.14
N ASP A 153 10.79 5.94 11.33
CA ASP A 153 11.49 6.88 12.22
C ASP A 153 11.49 6.37 13.67
N GLY A 154 12.43 6.86 14.48
CA GLY A 154 12.66 6.41 15.85
C GLY A 154 13.47 5.11 15.95
N PHE A 155 14.17 4.70 14.87
CA PHE A 155 15.04 3.53 14.83
C PHE A 155 16.49 3.96 14.54
N PRO A 156 17.47 3.64 15.42
CA PRO A 156 18.86 3.84 15.09
C PRO A 156 19.28 2.92 13.94
N LYS A 157 20.29 3.32 13.16
CA LYS A 157 20.95 2.40 12.23
C LYS A 157 21.51 1.22 13.03
N VAL A 158 21.44 0.02 12.45
CA VAL A 158 21.92 -1.22 13.12
C VAL A 158 23.37 -1.07 13.58
N SER A 159 24.23 -0.44 12.78
CA SER A 159 25.66 -0.26 13.09
C SER A 159 25.94 0.64 14.30
N VAL A 160 24.96 1.44 14.76
CA VAL A 160 25.11 2.35 15.91
C VAL A 160 24.08 2.07 17.00
N ALA A 161 23.27 1.03 16.85
CA ALA A 161 22.23 0.69 17.81
C ALA A 161 22.86 0.10 19.09
N GLY A 162 22.57 0.72 20.23
CA GLY A 162 22.82 0.13 21.55
C GLY A 162 21.59 -0.62 22.08
N ASN A 163 21.66 -1.08 23.33
CA ASN A 163 20.57 -1.80 24.00
C ASN A 163 19.62 -0.86 24.75
N VAL A 164 19.09 0.15 24.05
CA VAL A 164 18.14 1.14 24.61
C VAL A 164 16.71 0.77 24.21
N LEU A 165 15.80 0.73 25.18
CA LEU A 165 14.37 0.66 24.90
C LEU A 165 13.92 2.03 24.35
N ARG A 166 13.47 2.03 23.09
CA ARG A 166 13.19 3.25 22.33
C ARG A 166 11.87 3.90 22.81
N PRO A 167 11.82 5.24 22.92
CA PRO A 167 10.63 5.93 23.38
C PRO A 167 9.45 5.89 22.42
N TYR A 168 9.73 5.79 21.12
CA TYR A 168 8.70 5.68 20.09
C TYR A 168 9.19 4.86 18.89
N SER A 169 8.25 4.50 18.02
CA SER A 169 8.49 4.01 16.68
C SER A 169 7.47 4.67 15.76
N THR A 170 7.89 5.07 14.56
CA THR A 170 7.01 5.56 13.50
C THR A 170 7.23 4.75 12.25
N LEU A 171 6.16 4.32 11.57
CA LEU A 171 6.21 3.69 10.26
C LEU A 171 5.45 4.53 9.23
N LYS A 172 6.05 4.70 8.06
CA LYS A 172 5.38 5.26 6.87
C LYS A 172 4.74 4.11 6.09
N LEU A 173 3.41 4.12 6.03
CA LEU A 173 2.60 3.10 5.39
C LEU A 173 2.13 3.60 4.02
N SER A 174 2.36 2.80 2.99
CA SER A 174 1.81 2.98 1.65
C SER A 174 0.79 1.88 1.39
N ILE A 175 -0.49 2.22 1.40
CA ILE A 175 -1.58 1.27 1.16
C ILE A 175 -2.17 1.56 -0.21
N ARG A 176 -1.88 0.70 -1.18
CA ARG A 176 -2.54 0.76 -2.49
C ARG A 176 -3.94 0.18 -2.33
N VAL A 177 -4.92 0.83 -2.94
CA VAL A 177 -6.33 0.45 -2.83
C VAL A 177 -6.95 0.29 -4.22
N PRO A 178 -7.95 -0.59 -4.38
CA PRO A 178 -8.59 -0.79 -5.65
C PRO A 178 -9.35 0.46 -6.15
N PRO A 179 -9.61 0.53 -7.47
CA PRO A 179 -10.50 1.55 -8.02
C PRO A 179 -11.93 1.40 -7.47
N GLY A 180 -12.64 2.52 -7.37
CA GLY A 180 -14.09 2.55 -7.10
C GLY A 180 -14.49 2.49 -5.62
N ILE A 181 -13.55 2.48 -4.67
CA ILE A 181 -13.87 2.55 -3.24
C ILE A 181 -14.11 3.99 -2.78
N ASP A 182 -14.86 4.15 -1.68
CA ASP A 182 -14.99 5.41 -0.97
C ASP A 182 -13.71 5.67 -0.14
N MET A 183 -12.87 6.59 -0.64
CA MET A 183 -11.60 6.93 0.00
C MET A 183 -11.76 7.60 1.37
N GLU A 184 -12.84 8.36 1.60
CA GLU A 184 -13.05 9.03 2.88
C GLU A 184 -13.44 8.01 3.94
N ALA A 185 -14.39 7.12 3.62
CA ALA A 185 -14.80 6.03 4.49
C ALA A 185 -13.64 5.06 4.79
N ALA A 186 -12.86 4.72 3.77
CA ALA A 186 -11.66 3.87 3.91
C ALA A 186 -10.62 4.46 4.86
N CYS A 187 -10.25 5.74 4.68
CA CYS A 187 -9.28 6.43 5.54
C CYS A 187 -9.80 6.55 6.98
N LYS A 188 -11.09 6.84 7.15
CA LYS A 188 -11.73 6.92 8.47
C LYS A 188 -11.66 5.57 9.18
N ARG A 189 -12.09 4.48 8.53
CA ARG A 189 -12.05 3.13 9.11
C ARG A 189 -10.62 2.70 9.47
N LEU A 190 -9.66 2.97 8.59
CA LEU A 190 -8.25 2.65 8.82
C LEU A 190 -7.74 3.36 10.09
N THR A 191 -8.02 4.66 10.21
CA THR A 191 -7.64 5.47 11.36
C THR A 191 -8.26 4.94 12.65
N GLU A 192 -9.58 4.71 12.66
CA GLU A 192 -10.30 4.14 13.81
C GLU A 192 -9.71 2.79 14.23
N THR A 193 -9.43 1.89 13.29
CA THR A 193 -8.92 0.54 13.58
C THR A 193 -7.53 0.57 14.21
N LEU A 194 -6.65 1.44 13.69
CA LEU A 194 -5.27 1.57 14.17
C LEU A 194 -5.15 2.36 15.48
N THR A 195 -6.17 3.13 15.88
CA THR A 195 -6.12 4.00 17.06
C THR A 195 -7.08 3.60 18.18
N LYS A 196 -7.97 2.64 17.93
CA LYS A 196 -8.88 2.09 18.95
C LYS A 196 -8.10 1.38 20.06
N ASP A 197 -8.53 1.57 21.30
CA ASP A 197 -7.95 0.95 22.51
C ASP A 197 -6.40 1.05 22.52
N PRO A 198 -5.86 2.29 22.60
CA PRO A 198 -4.44 2.58 22.41
C PRO A 198 -3.54 2.13 23.57
#